data_AF-A0A536G0U1-F1
#
_entry.id   AF-A0A536G0U1-F1
#
_cell.length_a   1.000
_cell.length_b   1.000
_cell.length_c   1.000
_cell.angle_alpha   90.00
_cell.angle_beta   90.00
_cell.angle_gamma   90.00
#
_symmetry.space_group_name_H-M   'P 1'
#
loop_
_entity.id
_entity.type
_entity.pdbx_description
1 polymer ?
#
loop_
_entity_poly.entity_id
_entity_poly.type
_entity_poly.pdbx_seq_one_letter_code
_entity_poly.pdbx_strand_id
1 'polypeptide(L)'
;MRGGRAHAEGRGERLTPLADECAWFAIAWPGIELSTADVYRAWDELKGEGQNHLRRAAEHVEPSLKEFAASLGPGWQMTGSGSAFYTRINNEQEGRHAIGKLDCWTALTRAVGAWA
;
A
#
# COMPACT_ATOMS: atom_id res chain seq x y z
N MET A 1 -4.06 15.41 -16.51
CA MET A 1 -3.76 13.96 -16.61
C MET A 1 -5.09 13.22 -16.76
N ARG A 2 -5.18 12.14 -17.55
CA ARG A 2 -6.45 11.42 -17.82
C ARG A 2 -6.65 10.19 -16.92
N GLY A 3 -6.00 10.14 -15.77
CA GLY A 3 -5.89 8.91 -14.95
C GLY A 3 -4.86 7.91 -15.50
N GLY A 4 -4.89 6.68 -14.98
CA GLY A 4 -3.99 5.59 -15.38
C GLY A 4 -2.71 5.48 -14.55
N ARG A 5 -1.87 4.50 -14.89
CA ARG A 5 -0.61 4.23 -14.18
C ARG A 5 0.48 5.25 -14.55
N ALA A 6 1.30 5.65 -13.59
CA ALA A 6 2.43 6.54 -13.83
C ALA A 6 3.60 6.28 -12.89
N HIS A 7 4.80 6.65 -13.34
CA HIS A 7 5.97 6.83 -12.48
C HIS A 7 5.93 8.26 -11.93
N ALA A 8 5.89 8.39 -10.61
CA ALA A 8 5.84 9.67 -9.92
C ALA A 8 7.19 9.97 -9.25
N GLU A 9 7.71 11.16 -9.49
CA GLU A 9 8.98 11.64 -8.96
C GLU A 9 8.83 13.00 -8.26
N GLY A 10 9.91 13.51 -7.67
CA GLY A 10 9.88 14.72 -6.84
C GLY A 10 9.17 14.43 -5.52
N ARG A 11 8.15 15.23 -5.20
CA ARG A 11 7.17 14.96 -4.13
C ARG A 11 5.88 14.34 -4.68
N GLY A 12 5.90 13.84 -5.92
CA GLY A 12 4.76 13.28 -6.63
C GLY A 12 4.17 14.21 -7.70
N GLU A 13 4.72 15.42 -7.87
CA GLU A 13 4.25 16.39 -8.86
C GLU A 13 4.74 16.10 -10.29
N ARG A 14 5.83 15.34 -10.43
CA ARG A 14 6.43 14.99 -11.73
C ARG A 14 5.95 13.60 -12.14
N LEU A 15 5.04 13.53 -13.11
CA LEU A 15 4.38 12.29 -13.52
C LEU A 15 4.77 11.92 -14.96
N THR A 16 5.38 10.75 -15.12
CA THR A 16 5.61 10.11 -16.42
C THR A 16 4.61 8.97 -16.59
N PRO A 17 3.68 9.04 -17.56
CA PRO A 17 2.73 7.96 -17.81
C PRO A 17 3.43 6.63 -18.07
N LEU A 18 2.83 5.55 -17.57
CA LEU A 18 3.24 4.17 -17.86
C LEU A 18 2.10 3.45 -18.56
N ALA A 19 2.44 2.39 -19.30
CA ALA A 19 1.42 1.52 -19.88
C ALA A 19 0.54 0.93 -18.77
N ASP A 20 -0.77 0.92 -18.96
CA ASP A 20 -1.68 0.30 -18.01
C ASP A 20 -1.42 -1.22 -17.94
N GLU A 21 -1.59 -1.79 -16.76
CA GLU A 21 -1.44 -3.22 -16.53
C GLU A 21 -2.74 -3.80 -15.99
N CYS A 22 -3.16 -4.95 -16.55
CA CYS A 22 -4.18 -5.77 -15.91
C CYS A 22 -3.60 -6.37 -14.63
N ALA A 23 -4.10 -5.91 -13.49
CA ALA A 23 -3.67 -6.36 -12.16
C ALA A 23 -4.87 -6.48 -11.23
N TRP A 24 -4.85 -7.48 -10.36
CA TRP A 24 -5.76 -7.60 -9.24
C TRP A 24 -5.02 -7.35 -7.93
N PHE A 25 -5.73 -6.78 -6.96
CA PHE A 25 -5.18 -6.46 -5.64
C PHE A 25 -6.16 -6.86 -4.54
N ALA A 26 -5.61 -7.44 -3.48
CA ALA A 26 -6.26 -7.52 -2.18
C ALA A 26 -5.72 -6.39 -1.28
N ILE A 27 -6.61 -5.75 -0.54
CA ILE A 27 -6.31 -4.62 0.36
C ILE A 27 -6.82 -4.97 1.76
N ALA A 28 -6.04 -4.64 2.77
CA ALA A 28 -6.38 -4.78 4.18
C ALA A 28 -6.03 -3.49 4.93
N TRP A 29 -6.94 -3.01 5.77
CA TRP A 29 -6.75 -1.82 6.57
C TRP A 29 -7.11 -2.10 8.02
N PRO A 30 -6.18 -1.88 8.98
CA PRO A 30 -6.40 -2.22 10.39
C PRO A 30 -7.31 -1.23 11.12
N GLY A 31 -7.89 -0.24 10.44
CA GLY A 31 -8.69 0.81 11.09
C GLY A 31 -7.86 1.84 11.85
N ILE A 32 -6.54 1.84 11.66
CA ILE A 32 -5.63 2.79 12.31
C ILE A 32 -5.45 4.01 11.42
N GLU A 33 -5.79 5.19 11.92
CA GLU A 33 -5.44 6.45 11.26
C GLU A 33 -3.99 6.82 11.57
N LEU A 34 -3.26 7.29 10.55
CA LEU A 34 -1.85 7.64 10.71
C LEU A 34 -1.58 9.00 10.05
N SER A 35 -0.97 9.91 10.81
CA SER A 35 -0.59 11.23 10.29
C SER A 35 0.55 11.08 9.30
N THR A 36 0.31 11.43 8.03
CA THR A 36 1.35 11.47 7.00
C THR A 36 2.53 12.34 7.43
N ALA A 37 2.28 13.49 8.07
CA ALA A 37 3.35 14.37 8.52
C ALA A 37 4.24 13.72 9.59
N ASP A 38 3.65 12.94 10.49
CA ASP A 38 4.37 12.26 11.58
C ASP A 38 5.26 11.15 11.01
N VAL A 39 4.75 10.41 10.03
CA VAL A 39 5.52 9.37 9.32
C VAL A 39 6.71 9.98 8.58
N TYR A 40 6.53 11.10 7.88
CA TYR A 40 7.65 11.78 7.21
C TYR A 40 8.67 12.34 8.20
N ARG A 41 8.24 12.89 9.36
CA ARG A 41 9.17 13.33 10.41
C ARG A 41 9.99 12.16 10.97
N ALA A 42 9.34 11.03 11.26
CA ALA A 42 10.05 9.83 11.70
C ALA A 42 11.00 9.29 10.62
N TRP A 43 10.62 9.39 9.34
CA TRP A 43 11.47 8.99 8.23
C TRP A 43 12.71 9.89 8.07
N ASP A 44 12.63 11.17 8.41
CA ASP A 44 13.79 12.07 8.34
C ASP A 44 14.95 11.60 9.23
N GLU A 45 14.64 10.90 10.32
CA GLU A 45 15.61 10.33 11.27
C GLU A 45 15.96 8.87 10.94
N LEU A 46 14.97 8.03 10.72
CA LEU A 46 15.15 6.58 10.59
C LEU A 46 15.61 6.15 9.19
N LYS A 47 15.22 6.93 8.17
CA LYS A 47 15.25 6.53 6.76
C LYS A 47 14.54 5.19 6.54
N GLY A 48 14.63 4.66 5.33
CA GLY A 48 14.06 3.36 5.04
C GLY A 48 14.53 2.79 3.72
N GLU A 49 14.15 1.54 3.51
CA GLU A 49 14.60 0.69 2.40
C GLU A 49 13.44 -0.20 1.93
N GLY A 50 13.69 -1.01 0.90
CA GLY A 50 12.70 -1.93 0.35
C GLY A 50 11.68 -1.25 -0.57
N GLN A 51 10.54 -1.90 -0.79
CA GLN A 51 9.54 -1.42 -1.77
C GLN A 51 8.79 -0.16 -1.31
N ASN A 52 8.71 0.09 0.00
CA ASN A 52 8.12 1.30 0.58
C ASN A 52 9.02 1.77 1.71
N HIS A 53 9.82 2.80 1.43
CA HIS A 53 10.78 3.35 2.38
C HIS A 53 10.12 3.96 3.63
N LEU A 54 8.81 4.23 3.62
CA LEU A 54 8.10 4.79 4.77
C LEU A 54 7.68 3.72 5.79
N ARG A 55 7.75 2.43 5.46
CA ARG A 55 7.28 1.34 6.33
C ARG A 55 7.92 1.39 7.72
N ARG A 56 9.25 1.51 7.78
CA ARG A 56 9.98 1.57 9.05
C ARG A 56 9.55 2.77 9.91
N ALA A 57 9.30 3.91 9.28
CA ALA A 57 8.85 5.11 9.97
C ALA A 57 7.40 5.01 10.45
N ALA A 58 6.51 4.43 9.65
CA ALA A 58 5.13 4.16 10.06
C ALA A 58 5.05 3.19 11.24
N GLU A 59 5.83 2.10 11.22
CA GLU A 59 5.95 1.15 12.35
C GLU A 59 6.60 1.78 13.59
N HIS A 60 7.38 2.84 13.43
CA HIS A 60 7.92 3.60 14.57
C HIS A 60 6.86 4.51 15.20
N VAL A 61 6.05 5.19 14.37
CA VAL A 61 4.95 6.05 14.83
C VAL A 61 3.82 5.24 15.45
N GLU A 62 3.47 4.10 14.84
CA GLU A 62 2.45 3.17 15.34
C GLU A 62 3.00 1.73 15.36
N PRO A 63 3.54 1.27 16.50
CA PRO A 63 4.14 -0.05 16.65
C PRO A 63 3.21 -1.23 16.33
N SER A 64 1.90 -1.09 16.53
CA SER A 64 0.94 -2.17 16.23
C SER A 64 0.86 -2.51 14.74
N LEU A 65 1.32 -1.62 13.83
CA LEU A 65 1.42 -1.92 12.41
C LEU A 65 2.39 -3.05 12.11
N LYS A 66 3.41 -3.25 12.94
CA LYS A 66 4.35 -4.36 12.78
C LYS A 66 3.68 -5.70 13.04
N GLU A 67 2.84 -5.75 14.07
CA GLU A 67 2.05 -6.94 14.44
C GLU A 67 0.99 -7.22 13.38
N PHE A 68 0.29 -6.18 12.92
CA PHE A 68 -0.67 -6.30 11.83
C PHE A 68 0.00 -6.82 10.55
N ALA A 69 1.13 -6.25 10.14
CA ALA A 69 1.86 -6.70 8.95
C ALA A 69 2.31 -8.16 9.06
N ALA A 70 2.74 -8.60 10.25
CA ALA A 70 3.07 -10.00 10.49
C ALA A 70 1.84 -10.92 10.38
N SER A 71 0.67 -10.48 10.86
CA SER A 71 -0.57 -11.25 10.79
C SER A 71 -1.10 -11.47 9.36
N LEU A 72 -0.79 -10.56 8.43
CA LEU A 72 -1.17 -10.67 7.02
C LEU A 72 -0.41 -11.78 6.28
N GLY A 73 0.79 -12.13 6.76
CA GLY A 73 1.67 -13.10 6.12
C GLY A 73 2.52 -12.51 4.98
N PRO A 74 3.29 -13.37 4.29
CA PRO A 74 4.25 -12.92 3.28
C PRO A 74 3.56 -12.31 2.04
N GLY A 75 4.23 -11.37 1.39
CA GLY A 75 3.76 -10.74 0.14
C GLY A 75 2.89 -9.49 0.33
N TRP A 76 2.41 -9.22 1.54
CA TRP A 76 1.72 -7.98 1.86
C TRP A 76 2.68 -6.82 2.05
N GLN A 77 2.34 -5.69 1.46
CA GLN A 77 3.15 -4.48 1.42
C GLN A 77 2.32 -3.27 1.85
N MET A 78 2.88 -2.42 2.70
CA MET A 78 2.21 -1.17 3.11
C MET A 78 2.14 -0.19 1.93
N THR A 79 1.02 0.50 1.75
CA THR A 79 0.85 1.52 0.71
C THR A 79 0.92 2.94 1.27
N GLY A 80 1.60 3.85 0.54
CA GLY A 80 1.79 5.25 0.96
C GLY A 80 2.50 5.39 2.31
N SER A 81 2.08 6.38 3.10
CA SER A 81 2.49 6.56 4.49
C SER A 81 1.79 5.59 5.46
N GLY A 82 0.88 4.72 4.97
CA GLY A 82 0.09 3.82 5.79
C GLY A 82 -1.30 4.34 6.13
N SER A 83 -2.11 3.57 6.86
CA SER A 83 -1.78 2.27 7.48
C SER A 83 -2.22 1.04 6.67
N ALA A 84 -2.79 1.23 5.49
CA ALA A 84 -3.28 0.12 4.67
C ALA A 84 -2.14 -0.70 4.04
N PHE A 85 -2.43 -1.98 3.80
CA PHE A 85 -1.56 -2.94 3.13
C PHE A 85 -2.25 -3.51 1.90
N TYR A 86 -1.46 -3.93 0.91
CA TYR A 86 -1.95 -4.60 -0.27
C TYR A 86 -1.04 -5.78 -0.67
N THR A 87 -1.60 -6.70 -1.43
CA THR A 87 -0.84 -7.71 -2.17
C THR A 87 -1.40 -7.84 -3.58
N ARG A 88 -0.53 -8.13 -4.56
CA ARG A 88 -0.94 -8.40 -5.94
C ARG A 88 -1.35 -9.87 -6.04
N ILE A 89 -2.49 -10.10 -6.67
CA ILE A 89 -3.10 -11.43 -6.85
C ILE A 89 -3.37 -11.66 -8.33
N ASN A 90 -3.52 -12.91 -8.75
CA ASN A 90 -3.72 -13.24 -10.17
C ASN A 90 -5.19 -13.10 -10.58
N ASN A 91 -6.12 -13.34 -9.67
CA ASN A 91 -7.55 -13.31 -9.94
C ASN A 91 -8.37 -13.08 -8.65
N GLU A 92 -9.67 -12.88 -8.82
CA GLU A 92 -10.60 -12.61 -7.72
C GLU A 92 -10.68 -13.75 -6.70
N GLN A 93 -10.59 -15.01 -7.13
CA GLN A 93 -10.69 -16.19 -6.25
C GLN A 93 -9.50 -16.25 -5.28
N GLU A 94 -8.29 -16.04 -5.79
CA GLU A 94 -7.08 -15.92 -4.96
C GLU A 94 -7.21 -14.76 -3.96
N GLY A 95 -7.75 -13.63 -4.41
CA GLY A 95 -8.05 -12.49 -3.55
C GLY A 95 -8.98 -12.85 -2.39
N ARG A 96 -10.10 -13.51 -2.69
CA ARG A 96 -11.07 -13.97 -1.68
C ARG A 96 -10.42 -14.89 -0.65
N HIS A 97 -9.49 -15.75 -1.09
CA HIS A 97 -8.72 -16.58 -0.17
C HIS A 97 -7.76 -15.76 0.70
N ALA A 98 -7.05 -14.78 0.13
CA ALA A 98 -6.09 -13.94 0.83
C ALA A 98 -6.74 -13.09 1.93
N ILE A 99 -7.93 -12.52 1.67
CA ILE A 99 -8.63 -11.66 2.65
C ILE A 99 -9.57 -12.44 3.58
N GLY A 100 -9.97 -13.66 3.23
CA GLY A 100 -11.08 -14.36 3.89
C GLY A 100 -10.84 -14.74 5.36
N LYS A 101 -9.59 -14.68 5.84
CA LYS A 101 -9.22 -14.95 7.24
C LYS A 101 -8.87 -13.69 8.03
N LEU A 102 -8.88 -12.52 7.39
CA LEU A 102 -8.48 -11.27 8.02
C LEU A 102 -9.64 -10.66 8.79
N ASP A 103 -9.42 -10.38 10.07
CA ASP A 103 -10.39 -9.70 10.93
C ASP A 103 -10.14 -8.18 10.92
N CYS A 104 -10.30 -7.58 9.74
CA CYS A 104 -10.15 -6.14 9.52
C CYS A 104 -10.93 -5.70 8.28
N TRP A 105 -10.93 -4.39 7.98
CA TRP A 105 -11.53 -3.92 6.74
C TRP A 105 -10.71 -4.41 5.55
N THR A 106 -11.37 -4.99 4.55
CA THR A 106 -10.72 -5.53 3.35
C THR A 106 -11.46 -5.15 2.07
N ALA A 107 -10.73 -5.15 0.96
CA ALA A 107 -11.28 -4.95 -0.37
C ALA A 107 -10.54 -5.79 -1.42
N LEU A 108 -11.26 -6.19 -2.47
CA LEU A 108 -10.70 -6.76 -3.70
C LEU A 108 -10.96 -5.78 -4.83
N THR A 109 -9.93 -5.50 -5.62
CA THR A 109 -10.05 -4.55 -6.73
C THR A 109 -9.17 -4.96 -7.90
N ARG A 110 -9.48 -4.41 -9.06
CA ARG A 110 -8.71 -4.56 -10.29
C ARG A 110 -8.25 -3.19 -10.76
N ALA A 111 -7.03 -3.12 -11.30
CA ALA A 111 -6.56 -1.92 -11.98
C ALA A 111 -7.53 -1.53 -13.11
N VAL A 112 -7.76 -0.23 -13.24
CA VAL A 112 -8.49 0.39 -14.35
C VAL A 112 -7.51 1.27 -15.13
N GLY A 113 -7.65 1.27 -16.45
CA GLY A 113 -6.77 2.04 -17.32
C GLY A 113 -7.07 3.54 -17.33
N ALA A 114 -6.26 4.27 -18.09
CA ALA A 114 -6.49 5.69 -18.37
C ALA A 114 -7.87 5.90 -19.01
N TRP A 115 -8.49 7.03 -18.67
CA TRP A 115 -9.81 7.38 -19.15
C TRP A 115 -9.67 7.95 -20.56
N ALA A 116 -10.62 7.62 -21.45
CA ALA A 116 -10.62 8.06 -22.84
C ALA A 116 -10.77 9.59 -22.95
#